data_AF-A0A7K0U6K7-F1
#
_entry.id   AF-A0A7K0U6K7-F1
#
_cell.length_a   1.000
_cell.length_b   1.000
_cell.length_c   1.000
_cell.angle_alpha   90.00
_cell.angle_beta   90.00
_cell.angle_gamma   90.00
#
_symmetry.space_group_name_H-M   'P 1'
#
loop_
_entity.id
_entity.type
_entity.pdbx_description
1 polymer ?
#
loop_
_entity_poly.entity_id
_entity_poly.type
_entity_poly.pdbx_seq_one_letter_code
_entity_poly.pdbx_strand_id
1 'polypeptide(L)'
;LNWQWTAGTGTDTNPNRIFNPTVQGQRFDPKGEYVRRYVKELASIPDGSLHTLGPLERAALGYPDPIVDHHEAIAEYRLRRA
;
A
#
# COMPACT_ATOMS: atom_id res chain seq x y z
N LEU A 1 1.96 7.27 -21.34
CA LEU A 1 3.20 7.54 -20.56
C LEU A 1 3.12 7.03 -19.11
N ASN A 2 2.00 7.19 -18.39
CA ASN A 2 1.90 6.82 -16.96
C ASN A 2 2.28 5.36 -16.63
N TRP A 3 1.79 4.38 -17.40
CA TRP A 3 2.12 2.97 -17.15
C TRP A 3 3.61 2.65 -17.35
N GLN A 4 4.24 3.25 -18.38
CA GLN A 4 5.68 3.09 -18.61
C GLN A 4 6.51 3.73 -17.50
N TRP A 5 6.05 4.84 -16.93
CA TRP A 5 6.69 5.48 -15.78
C TRP A 5 6.58 4.64 -14.52
N THR A 6 5.40 4.05 -14.25
CA THR A 6 5.21 3.11 -13.12
C THR A 6 6.04 1.84 -13.26
N ALA A 7 6.13 1.29 -14.47
CA ALA A 7 6.93 0.09 -14.75
C ALA A 7 8.44 0.39 -14.86
N GLY A 8 8.84 1.66 -14.94
CA GLY A 8 10.24 2.04 -15.16
C GLY A 8 10.77 1.66 -16.55
N THR A 9 9.93 1.70 -17.60
CA THR A 9 10.26 1.31 -18.98
C THR A 9 10.23 2.44 -20.02
N GLY A 10 9.84 3.67 -19.62
CA GLY A 10 9.80 4.86 -20.47
C GLY A 10 11.10 5.69 -20.54
N THR A 11 11.01 6.92 -21.05
CA THR A 11 12.14 7.80 -21.33
C THR A 11 12.58 8.69 -20.15
N ASP A 12 11.73 8.91 -19.15
CA ASP A 12 12.02 9.63 -17.90
C ASP A 12 11.70 8.72 -16.69
N THR A 13 12.38 7.57 -16.65
CA THR A 13 12.12 6.55 -15.63
C THR A 13 13.03 6.69 -14.44
N ASN A 14 12.49 6.35 -13.27
CA ASN A 14 13.30 6.03 -12.11
C ASN A 14 13.26 4.50 -11.92
N PRO A 15 14.27 3.76 -12.43
CA PRO A 15 14.29 2.30 -12.34
C PRO A 15 14.25 1.88 -10.87
N ASN A 16 13.49 0.81 -10.58
CA ASN A 16 13.34 0.24 -9.22
C ASN A 16 12.53 1.07 -8.23
N ARG A 17 11.76 2.07 -8.68
CA ARG A 17 10.85 2.78 -7.79
C ARG A 17 9.61 1.95 -7.46
N ILE A 18 9.64 1.31 -6.29
CA ILE A 18 8.51 0.56 -5.74
C ILE A 18 7.93 1.36 -4.58
N PHE A 19 6.62 1.61 -4.61
CA PHE A 19 5.94 2.35 -3.55
C PHE A 19 5.56 1.42 -2.40
N ASN A 20 5.84 1.87 -1.18
CA ASN A 20 5.36 1.25 0.05
C ASN A 20 3.96 1.80 0.39
N PRO A 21 2.89 0.98 0.35
CA PRO A 21 1.52 1.44 0.58
C PRO A 21 1.33 2.16 1.92
N THR A 22 1.94 1.65 3.00
CA THR A 22 1.85 2.24 4.34
C THR A 22 2.47 3.64 4.37
N VAL A 23 3.66 3.81 3.79
CA VAL A 23 4.33 5.12 3.73
C VAL A 23 3.55 6.10 2.85
N GLN A 24 2.97 5.63 1.73
CA GLN A 24 2.11 6.47 0.89
C GLN A 24 0.86 6.92 1.66
N GLY A 25 0.20 6.01 2.38
CA GLY A 25 -0.97 6.31 3.21
C GLY A 25 -0.65 7.33 4.29
N GLN A 26 0.41 7.11 5.06
CA GLN A 26 0.86 8.06 6.10
C GLN A 26 1.19 9.45 5.54
N ARG A 27 1.74 9.52 4.33
CA ARG A 27 2.14 10.79 3.70
C ARG A 27 0.98 11.54 3.06
N PHE A 28 0.10 10.84 2.34
CA PHE A 28 -0.91 11.46 1.47
C PHE A 28 -2.33 11.34 2.02
N ASP A 29 -2.57 10.49 3.01
CA ASP A 29 -3.84 10.35 3.72
C ASP A 29 -3.62 10.16 5.24
N PRO A 30 -2.93 11.09 5.93
CA PRO A 30 -2.51 10.89 7.33
C PRO A 30 -3.67 10.65 8.30
N LYS A 31 -4.86 11.17 7.96
CA LYS A 31 -6.08 10.98 8.73
C LYS A 31 -6.91 9.79 8.26
N GLY A 32 -6.59 9.14 7.14
CA GLY A 32 -7.40 8.05 6.61
C GLY A 32 -8.73 8.50 6.00
N GLU A 33 -8.93 9.80 5.74
CA GLU A 33 -10.20 10.35 5.23
C GLU A 33 -10.55 9.76 3.86
N TYR A 34 -9.55 9.60 3.00
CA TYR A 34 -9.75 8.98 1.69
C TYR A 34 -10.15 7.52 1.84
N VAL A 35 -9.41 6.74 2.65
CA VAL A 35 -9.72 5.32 2.83
C VAL A 35 -11.11 5.13 3.45
N ARG A 36 -11.45 5.82 4.53
CA ARG A 36 -12.79 5.71 5.17
C ARG A 36 -13.94 6.16 4.26
N ARG A 37 -13.66 7.04 3.29
CA ARG A 37 -14.66 7.41 2.28
C ARG A 37 -15.05 6.23 1.40
N TYR A 38 -14.10 5.37 1.02
CA TYR A 38 -14.32 4.30 0.03
C TYR A 38 -14.39 2.90 0.64
N VAL A 39 -13.78 2.67 1.80
CA VAL A 39 -13.74 1.39 2.52
C VAL A 39 -14.49 1.58 3.83
N LYS A 40 -15.81 1.31 3.81
CA LYS A 40 -16.74 1.71 4.88
C LYS A 40 -16.57 0.90 6.15
N GLU A 41 -16.15 -0.35 6.03
CA GLU A 41 -15.78 -1.23 7.14
C GLU A 41 -14.61 -0.68 7.97
N LEU A 42 -13.79 0.23 7.42
CA LEU A 42 -12.70 0.88 8.14
C LEU A 42 -13.08 2.26 8.72
N ALA A 43 -14.34 2.70 8.57
CA ALA A 43 -14.77 4.06 8.94
C ALA A 43 -14.65 4.38 10.43
N SER A 44 -14.69 3.36 11.31
CA SER A 44 -14.59 3.52 12.76
C SER A 44 -13.16 3.57 13.29
N ILE A 45 -12.16 3.36 12.43
CA ILE A 45 -10.76 3.30 12.86
C ILE A 45 -10.25 4.69 13.20
N PRO A 46 -9.60 4.91 14.36
CA PRO A 46 -9.01 6.20 14.72
C PRO A 46 -7.97 6.71 13.72
N ASP A 47 -7.66 8.00 13.78
CA ASP A 47 -6.60 8.60 12.96
C ASP A 47 -5.24 7.98 13.29
N GLY A 48 -4.37 7.89 12.28
CA GLY A 48 -3.00 7.41 12.42
C GLY A 48 -2.82 5.88 12.43
N SER A 49 -3.80 5.08 12.89
CA SER A 49 -3.68 3.61 12.93
C SER A 49 -4.17 2.90 11.66
N LEU A 50 -4.97 3.58 10.84
CA LEU A 50 -5.63 3.00 9.67
C LEU A 50 -4.66 2.33 8.68
N HIS A 51 -3.46 2.89 8.48
CA HIS A 51 -2.48 2.38 7.50
C HIS A 51 -1.58 1.26 8.03
N THR A 52 -1.75 0.88 9.30
CA THR A 52 -0.90 -0.09 10.01
C THR A 52 -1.71 -1.09 10.85
N LEU A 53 -2.96 -1.35 10.47
CA LEU A 53 -3.84 -2.24 11.22
C LEU A 53 -3.25 -3.65 11.38
N GLY A 54 -3.29 -4.16 12.61
CA GLY A 54 -2.87 -5.50 12.95
C GLY A 54 -3.85 -6.59 12.45
N PRO A 55 -3.45 -7.86 12.45
CA PRO A 55 -4.33 -8.98 12.05
C PRO A 55 -5.62 -9.06 12.88
N LEU A 56 -5.53 -8.86 14.19
CA LEU A 56 -6.69 -8.94 15.09
C LEU A 56 -7.70 -7.82 14.84
N GLU A 57 -7.23 -6.59 14.60
CA GLU A 57 -8.08 -5.45 14.29
C GLU A 57 -8.82 -5.66 12.97
N ARG A 58 -8.14 -6.19 11.96
CA ARG A 58 -8.73 -6.47 10.64
C ARG A 58 -9.75 -7.60 10.72
N ALA A 59 -9.42 -8.67 11.43
CA ALA A 59 -10.35 -9.78 11.69
C ALA A 59 -11.62 -9.30 12.40
N ALA A 60 -11.50 -8.40 13.39
CA ALA A 60 -12.65 -7.83 14.11
C ALA A 60 -13.58 -7.00 13.20
N LEU A 61 -13.06 -6.44 12.10
CA LEU A 61 -13.80 -5.65 11.12
C LEU A 61 -14.29 -6.48 9.92
N GLY A 62 -13.93 -7.78 9.86
CA GLY A 62 -14.10 -8.59 8.65
C GLY A 62 -13.26 -8.11 7.46
N TYR A 63 -12.22 -7.31 7.71
CA TYR A 63 -11.30 -6.79 6.69
C TYR A 63 -10.17 -7.80 6.43
N PRO A 64 -9.78 -8.04 5.17
CA PRO A 64 -8.86 -9.12 4.84
C PRO A 64 -7.42 -8.89 5.32
N ASP A 65 -6.70 -10.01 5.42
CA ASP A 65 -5.24 -10.02 5.56
C ASP A 65 -4.54 -9.48 4.30
N PRO A 66 -3.29 -8.96 4.37
CA PRO A 66 -2.60 -8.47 3.19
C PRO A 66 -2.31 -9.69 2.31
N ILE A 67 -2.61 -9.60 1.02
CA ILE A 67 -2.49 -10.75 0.11
C ILE A 67 -1.02 -11.20 -0.02
N VAL A 68 -0.08 -10.27 0.14
CA VAL A 68 1.38 -10.51 0.11
C VAL A 68 2.07 -9.65 1.16
N ASP A 69 3.22 -10.12 1.65
CA ASP A 69 4.16 -9.25 2.36
C ASP A 69 4.90 -8.34 1.37
N HIS A 70 5.02 -7.06 1.71
CA HIS A 70 5.62 -6.06 0.81
C HIS A 70 7.12 -6.26 0.62
N HIS A 71 7.85 -6.63 1.67
CA HIS A 71 9.29 -6.85 1.61
C HIS A 71 9.63 -8.12 0.82
N GLU A 72 8.90 -9.20 1.07
CA GLU A 72 9.05 -10.46 0.32
C GLU A 72 8.73 -10.26 -1.16
N ALA A 73 7.63 -9.58 -1.49
CA ALA A 73 7.26 -9.30 -2.87
C ALA A 73 8.32 -8.45 -3.61
N ILE A 74 8.95 -7.48 -2.93
CA ILE A 74 10.07 -6.70 -3.49
C ILE A 74 11.28 -7.60 -3.75
N ALA A 75 11.63 -8.48 -2.81
CA ALA A 75 12.76 -9.38 -2.94
C ALA A 75 12.56 -10.33 -4.13
N GLU A 76 11.38 -10.94 -4.25
CA GLU A 76 11.02 -11.80 -5.37
C GLU A 76 11.06 -11.05 -6.72
N TYR A 77 10.50 -9.84 -6.77
CA TYR A 77 10.55 -9.02 -7.98
C TYR A 77 11.99 -8.74 -8.44
N ARG A 78 12.89 -8.41 -7.50
CA ARG A 78 14.30 -8.14 -7.81
C ARG A 78 15.02 -9.39 -8.30
N LEU A 79 14.74 -10.55 -7.72
CA LEU A 79 15.32 -11.83 -8.16
C LEU A 79 14.90 -12.19 -9.59
N ARG A 80 13.61 -12.02 -9.94
CA ARG A 80 13.09 -12.34 -11.28
C ARG A 80 13.56 -11.40 -12.39
N ARG A 81 14.09 -10.23 -12.01
CA ARG A 81 14.60 -9.21 -12.95
C ARG A 81 16.10 -9.34 -13.22
N ALA A 82 16.85 -10.04 -12.36
CA ALA A 82 18.27 -10.36 -12.55
C ALA A 82 18.44 -11.40 -13.66
#